data_AF-X1UEE2-F1
#
_entry.id   AF-X1UEE2-F1
#
_cell.length_a   1.000
_cell.length_b   1.000
_cell.length_c   1.000
_cell.angle_alpha   90.00
_cell.angle_beta   90.00
_cell.angle_gamma   90.00
#
_symmetry.space_group_name_H-M   'P 1'
#
loop_
_entity.id
_entity.type
_entity.pdbx_description
1 polymer ?
#
loop_
_entity_poly.entity_id
_entity_poly.type
_entity_poly.pdbx_seq_one_letter_code
_entity_poly.pdbx_strand_id
1 'polypeptide(L)'
;MPIKEKRISEIEGIILFALTIFIFLSLISYEPTDIAYYQQPPNTPAVNWMGKAGAYLAFGLDFVMGYGAYLILLVTLVWGIRRFRGIKFHKKAYRALGVLLLLVSTCTLLSSKYSLILEKRLALGGYLGIVLSNGLKQIFGASGAYLIAVTVLVVSLPLAAEVSYPKFFSL
;
A
#
# COMPACT_ATOMS: atom_id res chain seq x y z
N MET A 1 -26.48 15.25 6.03
CA MET A 1 -25.80 15.30 4.71
C MET A 1 -26.88 15.34 3.64
N PRO A 2 -26.85 16.29 2.69
CA PRO A 2 -27.84 16.36 1.62
C PRO A 2 -27.80 15.09 0.75
N ILE A 3 -28.97 14.69 0.21
CA ILE A 3 -29.18 13.41 -0.51
C ILE A 3 -28.17 13.22 -1.65
N LYS A 4 -27.87 14.29 -2.40
CA LYS A 4 -26.89 14.29 -3.50
C LYS A 4 -25.49 13.90 -3.02
N GLU A 5 -25.02 14.51 -1.93
CA GLU A 5 -23.70 14.20 -1.38
C GLU A 5 -23.64 12.75 -0.88
N LYS A 6 -24.71 12.26 -0.25
CA LYS A 6 -24.78 10.87 0.25
C LYS A 6 -24.59 9.87 -0.89
N ARG A 7 -25.31 10.05 -2.01
CA ARG A 7 -25.18 9.20 -3.21
C ARG A 7 -23.78 9.22 -3.81
N ILE A 8 -23.13 10.39 -3.86
CA ILE A 8 -21.74 10.51 -4.34
C ILE A 8 -20.81 9.68 -3.43
N SER A 9 -20.99 9.75 -2.12
CA SER A 9 -20.21 8.97 -1.15
C SER A 9 -20.41 7.46 -1.33
N GLU A 10 -21.64 7.01 -1.53
CA GLU A 10 -21.94 5.59 -1.78
C GLU A 10 -21.26 5.08 -3.06
N ILE A 11 -21.34 5.86 -4.16
CA ILE A 11 -20.70 5.53 -5.44
C ILE A 11 -19.17 5.46 -5.30
N GLU A 12 -18.55 6.44 -4.64
CA GLU A 12 -17.10 6.43 -4.39
C GLU A 12 -16.69 5.22 -3.54
N GLY A 13 -17.51 4.80 -2.57
CA GLY A 13 -17.29 3.59 -1.78
C GLY A 13 -17.31 2.33 -2.64
N ILE A 14 -18.30 2.18 -3.52
CA ILE A 14 -18.42 1.05 -4.45
C ILE A 14 -17.22 0.98 -5.40
N ILE A 15 -16.80 2.12 -5.96
CA ILE A 15 -15.61 2.19 -6.83
C ILE A 15 -14.36 1.74 -6.07
N LEU A 16 -14.18 2.18 -4.82
CA LEU A 16 -13.06 1.75 -3.99
C LEU A 16 -13.08 0.25 -3.67
N PHE A 17 -14.26 -0.34 -3.46
CA PHE A 17 -14.38 -1.78 -3.30
C PHE A 17 -14.01 -2.54 -4.57
N ALA A 18 -14.52 -2.12 -5.72
CA ALA A 18 -14.16 -2.70 -7.00
C ALA A 18 -12.64 -2.61 -7.26
N LEU A 19 -12.03 -1.45 -6.96
CA LEU A 19 -10.58 -1.26 -7.07
C LEU A 19 -9.81 -2.16 -6.11
N THR A 20 -10.28 -2.33 -4.88
CA THR A 20 -9.65 -3.22 -3.88
C THR A 20 -9.65 -4.66 -4.37
N ILE A 21 -10.79 -5.15 -4.90
CA ILE A 21 -10.90 -6.49 -5.47
C ILE A 21 -9.99 -6.63 -6.69
N PHE A 22 -9.99 -5.64 -7.59
CA PHE A 22 -9.11 -5.63 -8.76
C PHE A 22 -7.64 -5.77 -8.36
N ILE A 23 -7.15 -4.94 -7.42
CA ILE A 23 -5.76 -4.99 -6.96
C ILE A 23 -5.46 -6.33 -6.28
N PHE A 24 -6.37 -6.82 -5.42
CA PHE A 24 -6.17 -8.08 -4.71
C PHE A 24 -6.05 -9.26 -5.67
N LEU A 25 -6.99 -9.40 -6.62
CA LEU A 25 -6.96 -10.46 -7.62
C LEU A 25 -5.75 -10.32 -8.54
N SER A 26 -5.35 -9.09 -8.87
CA SER A 26 -4.12 -8.84 -9.65
C SER A 26 -2.87 -9.32 -8.92
N LEU A 27 -2.73 -9.01 -7.62
CA LEU A 27 -1.56 -9.39 -6.82
C LEU A 27 -1.48 -10.90 -6.55
N ILE A 28 -2.61 -11.54 -6.23
CA ILE A 28 -2.61 -12.97 -5.87
C ILE A 28 -2.43 -13.89 -7.10
N SER A 29 -2.84 -13.42 -8.28
CA SER A 29 -2.66 -14.14 -9.56
C SER A 29 -1.47 -13.59 -10.37
N TYR A 30 -0.54 -12.89 -9.72
CA TYR A 30 0.64 -12.37 -10.39
C TYR A 30 1.58 -13.49 -10.81
N GLU A 31 1.90 -13.54 -12.11
CA GLU A 31 2.87 -14.46 -12.67
C GLU A 31 3.93 -13.65 -13.46
N PRO A 32 5.24 -13.78 -13.14
CA PRO A 32 6.28 -13.03 -13.84
C PRO A 32 6.29 -13.25 -15.36
N THR A 33 5.84 -14.42 -15.82
CA THR A 33 5.77 -14.79 -17.26
C THR A 33 4.74 -13.97 -18.06
N ASP A 34 3.82 -13.26 -17.38
CA ASP A 34 2.92 -12.29 -18.02
C ASP A 34 3.61 -10.97 -18.39
N ILE A 35 4.84 -10.72 -17.89
CA ILE A 35 5.54 -9.45 -18.03
C ILE A 35 6.70 -9.58 -19.02
N ALA A 36 6.66 -8.72 -20.04
CA ALA A 36 7.71 -8.57 -21.06
C ALA A 36 9.13 -8.41 -20.49
N TYR A 37 9.26 -7.83 -19.29
CA TYR A 37 10.54 -7.67 -18.61
C TYR A 37 11.18 -9.02 -18.22
N TYR A 38 10.38 -10.04 -17.90
CA TYR A 38 10.85 -11.35 -17.47
C TYR A 38 10.73 -12.43 -18.55
N GLN A 39 9.83 -12.29 -19.53
CA GLN A 39 9.64 -13.27 -20.60
C GLN A 39 9.33 -12.62 -21.96
N GLN A 40 9.88 -13.19 -23.04
CA GLN A 40 9.65 -12.78 -24.43
C GLN A 40 9.42 -14.01 -25.34
N PRO A 41 8.24 -14.16 -25.98
CA PRO A 41 7.04 -13.34 -25.80
C PRO A 41 6.39 -13.56 -24.41
N PRO A 42 5.76 -12.54 -23.81
CA PRO A 42 4.96 -12.72 -22.60
C PRO A 42 3.72 -13.58 -22.91
N ASN A 43 3.10 -14.17 -21.88
CA ASN A 43 1.89 -14.96 -22.05
C ASN A 43 0.77 -14.18 -22.76
N THR A 44 0.14 -14.81 -23.76
CA THR A 44 -1.00 -14.27 -24.50
C THR A 44 -2.08 -15.37 -24.68
N PRO A 45 -3.23 -15.27 -24.00
CA PRO A 45 -3.61 -14.23 -23.03
C PRO A 45 -2.78 -14.29 -21.73
N ALA A 46 -2.73 -13.18 -20.99
CA ALA A 46 -2.10 -13.16 -19.66
C ALA A 46 -2.81 -14.14 -18.72
N VAL A 47 -2.04 -14.81 -17.86
CA VAL A 47 -2.54 -15.75 -16.86
C VAL A 47 -3.23 -15.02 -15.70
N ASN A 48 -2.80 -13.78 -15.40
CA ASN A 48 -3.40 -12.93 -14.39
C ASN A 48 -4.92 -12.80 -14.56
N TRP A 49 -5.66 -12.99 -13.46
CA TRP A 49 -7.11 -13.03 -13.48
C TRP A 49 -7.76 -11.69 -13.89
N MET A 50 -7.04 -10.59 -13.74
CA MET A 50 -7.46 -9.25 -14.18
C MET A 50 -6.84 -8.86 -15.53
N GLY A 51 -6.34 -9.84 -16.28
CA GLY A 51 -5.75 -9.69 -17.60
C GLY A 51 -4.43 -8.91 -17.58
N LYS A 52 -4.02 -8.42 -18.75
CA LYS A 52 -2.75 -7.69 -18.92
C LYS A 52 -2.66 -6.46 -18.01
N ALA A 53 -3.77 -5.76 -17.79
CA ALA A 53 -3.80 -4.59 -16.90
C ALA A 53 -3.48 -4.99 -15.44
N GLY A 54 -4.07 -6.09 -14.96
CA GLY A 54 -3.76 -6.64 -13.64
C GLY A 54 -2.32 -7.10 -13.50
N ALA A 55 -1.79 -7.81 -14.50
CA ALA A 55 -0.41 -8.27 -14.51
C ALA A 55 0.59 -7.11 -14.34
N TYR A 56 0.47 -6.06 -15.15
CA TYR A 56 1.37 -4.90 -15.07
C TYR A 56 1.18 -4.07 -13.80
N LEU A 57 -0.06 -3.98 -13.29
CA LEU A 57 -0.33 -3.34 -12.01
C LEU A 57 0.36 -4.09 -10.86
N ALA A 58 0.18 -5.41 -10.80
CA ALA A 58 0.80 -6.26 -9.80
C ALA A 58 2.33 -6.21 -9.88
N PHE A 59 2.89 -6.27 -11.08
CA PHE A 59 4.33 -6.09 -11.31
C PHE A 59 4.85 -4.78 -10.72
N GLY A 60 4.20 -3.65 -11.01
CA GLY A 60 4.63 -2.35 -10.50
C GLY A 60 4.54 -2.27 -8.97
N LEU A 61 3.44 -2.78 -8.40
CA LEU A 61 3.24 -2.78 -6.95
C LEU A 61 4.23 -3.69 -6.22
N ASP A 62 4.45 -4.91 -6.71
CA ASP A 62 5.39 -5.87 -6.12
C ASP A 62 6.83 -5.37 -6.27
N PHE A 63 7.21 -4.84 -7.43
CA PHE A 63 8.55 -4.29 -7.63
C PHE A 63 8.85 -3.11 -6.71
N VAL A 64 7.91 -2.17 -6.57
CA VAL A 64 8.13 -0.96 -5.77
C VAL A 64 8.02 -1.25 -4.27
N MET A 65 7.05 -2.07 -3.86
CA MET A 65 6.64 -2.19 -2.44
C MET A 65 6.75 -3.61 -1.88
N GLY A 66 6.92 -4.64 -2.71
CA GLY A 66 6.86 -6.05 -2.31
C GLY A 66 5.55 -6.37 -1.59
N TYR A 67 5.61 -7.16 -0.52
CA TYR A 67 4.48 -7.42 0.37
C TYR A 67 3.89 -6.15 1.01
N GLY A 68 4.62 -5.04 1.05
CA GLY A 68 4.08 -3.73 1.44
C GLY A 68 2.91 -3.28 0.55
N ALA A 69 2.81 -3.76 -0.69
CA ALA A 69 1.69 -3.47 -1.59
C ALA A 69 0.32 -3.90 -1.04
N TYR A 70 0.27 -4.97 -0.23
CA TYR A 70 -0.98 -5.45 0.37
C TYR A 70 -1.58 -4.45 1.37
N LEU A 71 -0.79 -3.50 1.87
CA LEU A 71 -1.30 -2.41 2.71
C LEU A 71 -2.21 -1.46 1.92
N ILE A 72 -2.03 -1.36 0.60
CA ILE A 72 -2.95 -0.59 -0.26
C ILE A 72 -4.35 -1.18 -0.19
N LEU A 73 -4.48 -2.51 -0.17
CA LEU A 73 -5.77 -3.20 -0.04
C LEU A 73 -6.49 -2.80 1.24
N LEU A 74 -5.76 -2.76 2.37
CA LEU A 74 -6.33 -2.35 3.66
C LEU A 74 -6.77 -0.89 3.62
N VAL A 75 -5.96 0.00 3.05
CA VAL A 75 -6.29 1.43 2.92
C VAL A 75 -7.52 1.63 2.03
N THR A 76 -7.56 1.04 0.85
CA THR A 76 -8.69 1.19 -0.08
C THR A 76 -9.96 0.55 0.46
N LEU A 77 -9.86 -0.59 1.17
CA LEU A 77 -10.98 -1.24 1.83
C LEU A 77 -11.57 -0.37 2.95
N VAL A 78 -10.73 0.11 3.88
CA VAL A 78 -11.17 0.96 5.00
C VAL A 78 -11.80 2.24 4.47
N TRP A 79 -11.21 2.84 3.43
CA TRP A 79 -11.77 4.04 2.81
C TRP A 79 -13.09 3.76 2.10
N GLY A 80 -13.20 2.63 1.39
CA GLY A 80 -14.44 2.16 0.77
C GLY A 80 -15.56 2.03 1.79
N ILE A 81 -15.30 1.37 2.93
CA ILE A 81 -16.26 1.22 4.03
C ILE A 81 -16.68 2.58 4.58
N ARG A 82 -15.73 3.47 4.88
CA ARG A 82 -16.05 4.79 5.46
C ARG A 82 -16.85 5.65 4.49
N ARG A 83 -16.54 5.58 3.20
CA ARG A 83 -17.24 6.34 2.18
C ARG A 83 -18.64 5.78 1.91
N PHE A 84 -18.79 4.48 1.90
CA PHE A 84 -20.09 3.82 1.85
C PHE A 84 -20.98 4.18 3.07
N ARG A 85 -20.38 4.31 4.26
CA ARG A 85 -21.08 4.77 5.49
C ARG A 85 -21.37 6.28 5.52
N GLY A 86 -21.03 7.04 4.47
CA GLY A 86 -21.26 8.49 4.40
C GLY A 86 -20.38 9.31 5.34
N ILE A 87 -19.29 8.73 5.87
CA ILE A 87 -18.36 9.44 6.75
C ILE A 87 -17.58 10.46 5.91
N LYS A 88 -17.72 11.74 6.26
CA LYS A 88 -16.99 12.81 5.58
C LYS A 88 -15.54 12.86 6.06
N PHE A 89 -14.63 12.89 5.09
CA PHE A 89 -13.23 13.22 5.31
C PHE A 89 -13.06 14.73 5.24
N HIS A 90 -12.38 15.31 6.23
CA HIS A 90 -12.29 16.76 6.37
C HIS A 90 -10.94 17.28 5.84
N LYS A 91 -9.89 16.44 5.85
CA LYS A 91 -8.51 16.86 5.63
C LYS A 91 -7.78 15.97 4.62
N LYS A 92 -8.22 16.01 3.36
CA LYS A 92 -7.71 15.19 2.24
C LYS A 92 -6.16 15.15 2.16
N ALA A 93 -5.50 16.29 2.34
CA ALA A 93 -4.04 16.38 2.28
C ALA A 93 -3.34 15.62 3.42
N TYR A 94 -3.80 15.80 4.67
CA TYR A 94 -3.25 15.10 5.84
C TYR A 94 -3.43 13.59 5.74
N ARG A 95 -4.57 13.16 5.21
CA ARG A 95 -4.87 11.75 4.97
C ARG A 95 -3.96 11.15 3.90
N ALA A 96 -3.77 11.87 2.79
CA ALA A 96 -2.85 11.45 1.73
C ALA A 96 -1.42 11.33 2.24
N LEU A 97 -0.97 12.32 3.03
CA LEU A 97 0.33 12.28 3.70
C LEU A 97 0.42 11.11 4.69
N GLY A 98 -0.61 10.88 5.50
CA GLY A 98 -0.68 9.76 6.42
C GLY A 98 -0.54 8.41 5.72
N VAL A 99 -1.27 8.19 4.63
CA VAL A 99 -1.13 6.97 3.82
C VAL A 99 0.25 6.85 3.21
N LEU A 100 0.79 7.92 2.66
CA LEU A 100 2.15 7.90 2.10
C LEU A 100 3.17 7.48 3.16
N LEU A 101 3.13 8.11 4.33
CA LEU A 101 4.03 7.79 5.45
C LEU A 101 3.82 6.34 5.95
N LEU A 102 2.56 5.87 5.98
CA LEU A 102 2.21 4.51 6.38
C LEU A 102 2.81 3.47 5.42
N LEU A 103 2.66 3.68 4.11
CA LEU A 103 3.23 2.81 3.08
C LEU A 103 4.76 2.82 3.12
N VAL A 104 5.36 4.01 3.13
CA VAL A 104 6.82 4.22 3.14
C VAL A 104 7.47 3.58 4.37
N SER A 105 6.93 3.82 5.56
CA SER A 105 7.45 3.24 6.80
C SER A 105 7.28 1.73 6.85
N THR A 106 6.15 1.20 6.39
CA THR A 106 5.91 -0.25 6.32
C THR A 106 6.90 -0.93 5.38
N CYS A 107 7.06 -0.44 4.15
CA CYS A 107 8.04 -0.99 3.19
C CYS A 107 9.46 -0.95 3.76
N THR A 108 9.83 0.16 4.42
CA THR A 108 11.14 0.34 5.05
C THR A 108 11.37 -0.67 6.18
N LEU A 109 10.37 -0.90 7.05
CA LEU A 109 10.46 -1.86 8.15
C LEU A 109 10.55 -3.30 7.63
N LEU A 110 9.74 -3.64 6.63
CA LEU A 110 9.72 -4.96 5.99
C LEU A 110 11.08 -5.30 5.37
N SER A 111 11.71 -4.35 4.67
CA SER A 111 13.07 -4.52 4.13
C SER A 111 14.15 -4.51 5.21
N SER A 112 13.93 -3.80 6.33
CA SER A 112 14.93 -3.68 7.40
C SER A 112 15.12 -4.96 8.20
N LYS A 113 14.10 -5.83 8.27
CA LYS A 113 14.09 -7.07 9.06
C LYS A 113 15.12 -8.10 8.63
N TYR A 114 15.46 -8.15 7.34
CA TYR A 114 16.38 -9.15 6.78
C TYR A 114 17.61 -8.45 6.18
N SER A 115 18.58 -8.08 7.01
CA SER A 115 19.71 -7.25 6.59
C SER A 115 20.62 -7.88 5.52
N LEU A 116 20.71 -9.22 5.45
CA LEU A 116 21.71 -9.91 4.64
C LEU A 116 21.19 -10.53 3.33
N ILE A 117 19.87 -10.67 3.14
CA ILE A 117 19.31 -11.44 2.01
C ILE A 117 18.52 -10.50 1.10
N LEU A 118 19.14 -10.05 -0.01
CA LEU A 118 18.56 -9.06 -0.92
C LEU A 118 17.21 -9.50 -1.51
N GLU A 119 17.10 -10.76 -1.94
CA GLU A 119 15.85 -11.31 -2.50
C GLU A 119 14.68 -11.20 -1.52
N LYS A 120 14.91 -11.56 -0.23
CA LYS A 120 13.89 -11.42 0.81
C LYS A 120 13.53 -9.96 1.08
N ARG A 121 14.52 -9.06 1.03
CA ARG A 121 14.28 -7.62 1.21
C ARG A 121 13.41 -7.04 0.11
N LEU A 122 13.67 -7.45 -1.13
CA LEU A 122 12.90 -7.04 -2.30
C LEU A 122 11.47 -7.60 -2.23
N ALA A 123 11.32 -8.89 -1.95
CA ALA A 123 10.01 -9.51 -1.80
C ALA A 123 9.18 -8.86 -0.68
N LEU A 124 9.80 -8.46 0.44
CA LEU A 124 9.08 -7.90 1.59
C LEU A 124 8.77 -6.41 1.47
N GLY A 125 9.78 -5.59 1.16
CA GLY A 125 9.66 -4.13 1.18
C GLY A 125 9.79 -3.46 -0.19
N GLY A 126 10.00 -4.24 -1.25
CA GLY A 126 10.25 -3.74 -2.59
C GLY A 126 11.51 -2.89 -2.69
N TYR A 127 11.69 -2.31 -3.87
CA TYR A 127 12.79 -1.39 -4.14
C TYR A 127 12.75 -0.16 -3.21
N LEU A 128 11.55 0.38 -2.95
CA LEU A 128 11.34 1.53 -2.07
C LEU A 128 11.88 1.25 -0.66
N GLY A 129 11.51 0.11 -0.07
CA GLY A 129 11.94 -0.27 1.27
C GLY A 129 13.45 -0.50 1.36
N ILE A 130 14.07 -1.05 0.31
CA ILE A 130 15.53 -1.24 0.26
C ILE A 130 16.26 0.09 0.29
N VAL A 131 15.89 1.01 -0.62
CA VAL A 131 16.55 2.32 -0.75
C VAL A 131 16.46 3.10 0.55
N LEU A 132 15.26 3.18 1.13
CA LEU A 132 15.03 3.92 2.37
C LEU A 132 15.69 3.26 3.58
N SER A 133 15.61 1.93 3.70
CA SER A 133 16.27 1.20 4.79
C SER A 133 17.78 1.41 4.74
N ASN A 134 18.39 1.32 3.56
CA ASN A 134 19.83 1.53 3.39
C ASN A 134 20.23 2.98 3.71
N GLY A 135 19.50 3.96 3.19
CA GLY A 135 19.78 5.38 3.45
C GLY A 135 19.68 5.73 4.93
N LEU A 136 18.64 5.27 5.62
CA LEU A 136 18.50 5.48 7.06
C LEU A 136 19.61 4.77 7.85
N LYS A 137 19.96 3.53 7.48
CA LYS A 137 21.03 2.76 8.13
C LYS A 137 22.39 3.42 7.96
N GLN A 138 22.65 4.04 6.82
CA GLN A 138 23.89 4.76 6.54
C GLN A 138 24.06 5.99 7.45
N ILE A 139 22.97 6.69 7.76
CA ILE A 139 23.00 7.92 8.56
C ILE A 139 22.92 7.63 10.07
N PHE A 140 22.03 6.72 10.48
CA PHE A 140 21.65 6.52 11.89
C PHE A 140 22.02 5.14 12.45
N GLY A 141 22.64 4.27 11.65
CA GLY A 141 22.84 2.87 12.00
C GLY A 141 21.54 2.06 11.98
N ALA A 142 21.64 0.74 12.24
CA ALA A 142 20.51 -0.18 12.17
C ALA A 142 19.40 0.14 13.19
N SER A 143 19.77 0.38 14.46
CA SER A 143 18.82 0.67 15.52
C SER A 143 18.11 2.00 15.32
N GLY A 144 18.84 3.05 14.91
CA GLY A 144 18.27 4.36 14.62
C GLY A 144 17.30 4.33 13.43
N ALA A 145 17.68 3.64 12.34
CA ALA A 145 16.80 3.44 11.19
C ALA A 145 15.48 2.75 11.57
N TYR A 146 15.55 1.70 12.40
CA TYR A 146 14.37 0.99 12.88
C TYR A 146 13.50 1.88 13.76
N LEU A 147 14.08 2.59 14.72
CA LEU A 147 13.36 3.51 15.60
C LEU A 147 12.63 4.61 14.80
N ILE A 148 13.30 5.22 13.83
CA ILE A 148 12.71 6.24 12.96
C ILE A 148 11.54 5.65 12.18
N ALA A 149 11.74 4.50 11.53
CA ALA A 149 10.71 3.87 10.72
C ALA A 149 9.48 3.46 11.56
N VAL A 150 9.66 2.92 12.77
CA VAL A 150 8.56 2.64 13.72
C VAL A 150 7.86 3.92 14.15
N THR A 151 8.61 4.99 14.43
CA THR A 151 8.03 6.27 14.84
C THR A 151 7.16 6.85 13.73
N VAL A 152 7.66 6.86 12.49
CA VAL A 152 6.88 7.31 11.32
C VAL A 152 5.65 6.43 11.12
N LEU A 153 5.77 5.11 11.29
CA LEU A 153 4.64 4.19 11.21
C LEU A 153 3.56 4.57 12.22
N VAL A 154 3.91 4.74 13.48
CA VAL A 154 2.97 5.09 14.56
C VAL A 154 2.31 6.44 14.27
N VAL A 155 3.07 7.46 13.88
CA VAL A 155 2.57 8.79 13.49
C VAL A 155 1.62 8.74 12.29
N SER A 156 1.89 7.84 11.33
CA SER A 156 1.10 7.73 10.11
C SER A 156 -0.32 7.20 10.33
N LEU A 157 -0.54 6.35 11.34
CA LEU A 157 -1.82 5.71 11.63
C LEU A 157 -2.98 6.71 11.87
N PRO A 158 -2.89 7.65 12.84
CA PRO A 158 -3.94 8.63 13.07
C PRO A 158 -4.13 9.60 11.90
N LEU A 159 -3.04 9.92 11.17
CA LEU A 159 -3.09 10.77 9.98
C LEU A 159 -3.87 10.08 8.84
N ALA A 160 -3.56 8.81 8.56
CA ALA A 160 -4.23 8.01 7.54
C ALA A 160 -5.71 7.76 7.90
N ALA A 161 -6.01 7.62 9.19
CA ALA A 161 -7.35 7.40 9.70
C ALA A 161 -8.14 8.70 10.00
N GLU A 162 -7.54 9.90 9.84
CA GLU A 162 -8.14 11.18 10.24
C GLU A 162 -8.76 11.15 11.66
N VAL A 163 -8.12 10.47 12.62
CA VAL A 163 -8.58 10.36 14.02
C VAL A 163 -7.44 10.71 14.97
N SER A 164 -7.76 11.26 16.13
CA SER A 164 -6.77 11.50 17.19
C SER A 164 -6.38 10.19 17.88
N TYR A 165 -5.16 10.09 18.43
CA TYR A 165 -4.70 8.89 19.14
C TYR A 165 -5.67 8.36 20.21
N PRO A 166 -6.28 9.19 21.08
CA PRO A 166 -7.25 8.70 22.06
C PRO A 166 -8.46 8.02 21.42
N LYS A 167 -8.87 8.46 20.23
CA LYS A 167 -9.98 7.86 19.47
C LYS A 167 -9.53 6.69 18.60
N PHE A 168 -8.24 6.63 18.25
CA PHE A 168 -7.66 5.54 17.46
C PHE A 168 -7.54 4.24 18.28
N PHE A 169 -7.15 4.33 19.56
CA PHE A 169 -7.09 3.16 20.45
C PHE A 169 -8.46 2.70 20.98
N SER A 170 -9.52 3.47 20.75
CA SER A 170 -10.89 3.14 21.15
C SER A 170 -11.76 2.64 19.98
N LEU A 171 -11.19 2.47 18.79
CA LEU A 171 -11.83 1.98 17.57
C LEU A 171 -11.61 0.48 17.42
#